data_AF-A0A820JZX5-F1
#
_entry.id   AF-A0A820JZX5-F1
#
_cell.length_a   1.000
_cell.length_b   1.000
_cell.length_c   1.000
_cell.angle_alpha   90.00
_cell.angle_beta   90.00
_cell.angle_gamma   90.00
#
_symmetry.space_group_name_H-M   'P 1'
#
loop_
_entity.id
_entity.type
_entity.pdbx_description
1 polymer ?
#
loop_
_entity_poly.entity_id
_entity_poly.type
_entity_poly.pdbx_seq_one_letter_code
_entity_poly.pdbx_strand_id
1 'polypeptide(L)'
;PETPRNEVLSSTFINVPELTFPGADNVDYYAIFAFDATWSLIQGLNQLCSSYPNISSTCTIFTGDSFCFDRRFVNSGTFMNVLDNTSFLGVSGPIQFSNTSTDRINGTYYIARNIQYSSSSLNYVPVLVWSDSNGWTTNTQTNVIIWPGNSLVVPTGFAALLDLTLRIAVIDSAPFTMMSEIQDGSGNISTKLTGYIPDLIDELKNRMGFIPNITYFPSDASYGDLINLVANGTFDMFIGDVTITAARREIVGFSSTIYDNSLRVV
;
A
#
# COMPACT_ATOMS: atom_id res chain seq x y z
N PRO A 1 18.61 -63.07 49.21
CA PRO A 1 19.50 -61.95 48.85
C PRO A 1 18.77 -61.03 47.88
N GLU A 2 17.98 -60.15 48.47
CA GLU A 2 17.03 -59.27 47.80
C GLU A 2 17.74 -57.99 47.31
N THR A 3 17.44 -57.60 46.09
CA THR A 3 17.87 -56.38 45.42
C THR A 3 17.27 -55.12 46.09
N PRO A 4 18.04 -54.03 46.27
CA PRO A 4 17.50 -52.79 46.83
C PRO A 4 16.58 -52.07 45.83
N ARG A 5 15.49 -51.54 46.37
CA ARG A 5 14.41 -50.81 45.70
C ARG A 5 14.84 -49.34 45.48
N ASN A 6 14.75 -48.85 44.24
CA ASN A 6 14.97 -47.44 43.90
C ASN A 6 13.90 -46.55 44.56
N GLU A 7 14.33 -45.58 45.36
CA GLU A 7 13.49 -44.48 45.85
C GLU A 7 13.20 -43.51 44.70
N VAL A 8 11.92 -43.36 44.36
CA VAL A 8 11.42 -42.32 43.47
C VAL A 8 11.18 -41.08 44.31
N LEU A 9 11.91 -40.00 44.02
CA LEU A 9 11.66 -38.69 44.60
C LEU A 9 10.28 -38.18 44.11
N SER A 10 9.34 -38.11 45.05
CA SER A 10 8.01 -37.53 44.86
C SER A 10 8.11 -36.04 44.56
N SER A 11 7.93 -35.64 43.29
CA SER A 11 7.67 -34.25 42.94
C SER A 11 6.22 -33.91 43.26
N THR A 12 6.02 -33.10 44.30
CA THR A 12 4.72 -32.51 44.64
C THR A 12 4.25 -31.65 43.47
N PHE A 13 3.29 -32.16 42.69
CA PHE A 13 2.59 -31.35 41.69
C PHE A 13 1.77 -30.29 42.43
N ILE A 14 2.19 -29.03 42.33
CA ILE A 14 1.32 -27.90 42.63
C ILE A 14 0.18 -27.99 41.61
N ASN A 15 -1.05 -28.23 42.09
CA ASN A 15 -2.26 -28.11 41.27
C ASN A 15 -2.38 -26.66 40.82
N VAL A 16 -1.85 -26.36 39.63
CA VAL A 16 -2.15 -25.14 38.92
C VAL A 16 -3.61 -25.27 38.45
N PRO A 17 -4.53 -24.36 38.82
CA PRO A 17 -5.89 -24.39 38.29
C PRO A 17 -5.81 -24.36 36.76
N GLU A 18 -6.69 -25.10 36.08
CA GLU A 18 -6.77 -25.12 34.61
C GLU A 18 -6.53 -23.71 34.07
N LEU A 19 -5.36 -23.52 33.46
CA LEU A 19 -5.05 -22.29 32.76
C LEU A 19 -6.11 -22.23 31.67
N THR A 20 -7.08 -21.33 31.81
CA THR A 20 -7.96 -20.93 30.72
C THR A 20 -7.06 -20.27 29.70
N PHE A 21 -6.43 -21.09 28.85
CA PHE A 21 -5.65 -20.63 27.73
C PHE A 21 -6.67 -19.84 26.89
N PRO A 22 -6.51 -18.52 26.73
CA PRO A 22 -7.33 -17.80 25.77
C PRO A 22 -7.12 -18.55 24.46
N GLY A 23 -8.19 -19.11 23.89
CA GLY A 23 -8.09 -19.87 22.64
C GLY A 23 -7.31 -19.07 21.59
N ALA A 24 -6.79 -19.74 20.55
CA ALA A 24 -5.87 -19.11 19.59
C ALA A 24 -6.36 -17.76 19.02
N ASP A 25 -7.67 -17.53 18.97
CA ASP A 25 -8.31 -16.30 18.49
C ASP A 25 -8.27 -15.11 19.48
N ASN A 26 -7.94 -15.36 20.74
CA ASN A 26 -7.93 -14.38 21.83
C ASN A 26 -6.50 -13.99 22.29
N VAL A 27 -5.46 -14.50 21.62
CA VAL A 27 -4.07 -14.17 21.93
C VAL A 27 -3.60 -13.06 20.99
N ASP A 28 -3.25 -11.91 21.57
CA ASP A 28 -2.66 -10.81 20.82
C ASP A 28 -1.32 -11.25 20.17
N TYR A 29 -1.07 -10.83 18.93
CA TYR A 29 0.17 -11.14 18.22
C TYR A 29 1.42 -10.66 18.99
N TYR A 30 1.31 -9.59 19.78
CA TYR A 30 2.38 -9.13 20.66
C TYR A 30 2.74 -10.17 21.73
N ALA A 31 1.77 -10.94 22.25
CA ALA A 31 2.06 -12.00 23.21
C ALA A 31 2.84 -13.15 22.56
N ILE A 32 2.49 -13.49 21.31
CA ILE A 32 3.23 -14.49 20.52
C ILE A 32 4.67 -14.03 20.27
N PHE A 33 4.85 -12.76 19.87
CA PHE A 33 6.18 -12.20 19.65
C PHE A 33 7.00 -12.08 20.94
N ALA A 34 6.37 -11.73 22.06
CA ALA A 34 7.04 -11.68 23.36
C ALA A 34 7.51 -13.08 23.80
N PHE A 35 6.71 -14.12 23.53
CA PHE A 35 7.09 -15.51 23.80
C PHE A 35 8.32 -15.91 22.98
N ASP A 36 8.29 -15.71 21.67
CA ASP A 36 9.41 -16.07 20.79
C ASP A 36 10.67 -15.23 21.07
N ALA A 37 10.51 -13.96 21.44
CA ALA A 37 11.63 -13.11 21.86
C ALA A 37 12.27 -13.63 23.16
N THR A 38 11.46 -14.03 24.13
CA THR A 38 11.92 -14.61 25.40
C THR A 38 12.62 -15.95 25.15
N TRP A 39 12.06 -16.79 24.28
CA TRP A 39 12.66 -18.07 23.92
C TRP A 39 13.99 -17.89 23.17
N SER A 40 14.08 -16.91 22.26
CA SER A 40 15.32 -16.52 21.59
C SER A 40 16.40 -16.12 22.60
N LEU A 41 16.04 -15.31 23.59
CA LEU A 41 16.94 -14.90 24.67
C LEU A 41 17.44 -16.11 25.48
N ILE A 42 16.54 -17.00 25.90
CA ILE A 42 16.88 -18.20 26.68
C ILE A 42 17.85 -19.09 25.90
N GLN A 43 17.56 -19.37 24.62
CA GLN A 43 18.41 -20.20 23.77
C GLN A 43 19.78 -19.55 23.55
N GLY A 44 19.81 -18.25 23.28
CA GLY A 44 21.06 -17.51 23.11
C GLY A 44 21.93 -17.55 24.37
N LEU A 45 21.33 -17.37 25.56
CA LEU A 45 22.06 -17.43 26.83
C LEU A 45 22.57 -18.85 27.11
N ASN A 46 21.76 -19.87 26.85
CA ASN A 46 22.16 -21.27 27.02
C ASN A 46 23.35 -21.63 26.12
N GLN A 47 23.31 -21.22 24.85
CA GLN A 47 24.39 -21.47 23.90
C GLN A 47 25.65 -20.66 24.25
N LEU A 48 25.51 -19.42 24.71
CA LEU A 48 26.61 -18.60 25.20
C LEU A 48 27.34 -19.29 26.36
N CYS A 49 26.61 -19.77 27.36
CA CYS A 49 27.20 -20.44 28.52
C CYS A 49 27.82 -21.78 28.19
N SER A 50 27.26 -22.50 27.23
CA SER A 50 27.76 -23.82 26.81
C SER A 50 29.01 -23.71 25.93
N SER A 51 29.05 -22.71 25.05
CA SER A 51 30.13 -22.56 24.06
C SER A 51 31.36 -21.84 24.64
N TYR A 52 31.19 -21.10 25.73
CA TYR A 52 32.26 -20.33 26.37
C TYR A 52 32.37 -20.66 27.86
N PRO A 53 32.95 -21.82 28.24
CA PRO A 53 33.00 -22.30 29.62
C PRO A 53 33.74 -21.36 30.59
N ASN A 54 34.68 -20.53 30.11
CA ASN A 54 35.35 -19.48 30.90
C ASN A 54 34.43 -18.28 31.24
N ILE A 55 33.23 -18.22 30.66
CA ILE A 55 32.24 -17.15 30.76
C ILE A 55 30.98 -17.65 31.51
N SER A 56 30.95 -18.91 31.98
CA SER A 56 29.75 -19.54 32.53
C SER A 56 29.12 -18.79 33.71
N SER A 57 29.92 -18.20 34.59
CA SER A 57 29.43 -17.35 35.69
C SER A 57 29.11 -15.91 35.29
N THR A 58 29.43 -15.49 34.06
CA THR A 58 29.27 -14.11 33.57
C THR A 58 28.23 -13.95 32.46
N CYS A 59 27.57 -15.03 32.04
CA CYS A 59 26.55 -15.00 30.98
C CYS A 59 25.34 -14.12 31.26
N THR A 60 25.08 -13.71 32.50
CA THR A 60 23.93 -12.87 32.86
C THR A 60 24.37 -11.60 33.60
N ILE A 61 25.65 -11.26 33.55
CA ILE A 61 26.19 -10.08 34.26
C ILE A 61 25.97 -8.82 33.42
N PHE A 62 25.54 -7.78 34.13
CA PHE A 62 25.40 -6.42 33.61
C PHE A 62 26.36 -5.48 34.35
N THR A 63 26.86 -4.47 33.65
CA THR A 63 27.64 -3.34 34.21
C THR A 63 26.83 -2.04 34.10
N GLY A 64 27.14 -1.02 34.91
CA GLY A 64 26.36 0.22 34.96
C GLY A 64 25.14 0.08 35.88
N ASP A 65 25.39 0.02 37.18
CA ASP A 65 24.43 -0.32 38.24
C ASP A 65 23.67 0.90 38.81
N SER A 66 23.97 2.11 38.33
CA SER A 66 23.37 3.35 38.81
C SER A 66 21.89 3.50 38.44
N PHE A 67 21.43 2.90 37.33
CA PHE A 67 20.04 3.02 36.86
C PHE A 67 19.62 1.86 35.95
N CYS A 68 18.32 1.51 35.93
CA CYS A 68 17.80 0.35 35.17
C CYS A 68 18.08 0.43 33.66
N PHE A 69 18.21 1.64 33.11
CA PHE A 69 18.46 1.86 31.68
C PHE A 69 19.94 2.05 31.32
N ASP A 70 20.85 2.10 32.30
CA ASP A 70 22.30 2.21 32.06
C ASP A 70 23.02 0.84 32.16
N ARG A 71 22.23 -0.24 32.24
CA ARG A 71 22.74 -1.60 32.32
C ARG A 71 23.24 -2.07 30.96
N ARG A 72 24.52 -2.44 30.89
CA ARG A 72 25.16 -2.99 29.70
C ARG A 72 25.49 -4.45 29.90
N PHE A 73 25.11 -5.27 28.93
CA PHE A 73 25.43 -6.68 28.95
C PHE A 73 26.91 -6.90 28.61
N VAL A 74 27.67 -7.52 29.52
CA VAL A 74 29.13 -7.64 29.44
C VAL A 74 29.57 -8.35 28.16
N ASN A 75 28.84 -9.39 27.76
CA ASN A 75 29.17 -10.22 26.60
C ASN A 75 28.32 -9.87 25.36
N SER A 76 27.85 -8.61 25.25
CA SER A 76 26.95 -8.16 24.18
C SER A 76 27.41 -8.56 22.77
N GLY A 77 28.67 -8.32 22.41
CA GLY A 77 29.18 -8.69 21.07
C GLY A 77 29.12 -10.20 20.80
N THR A 78 29.61 -11.03 21.73
CA THR A 78 29.58 -12.49 21.59
C THR A 78 28.15 -13.03 21.59
N PHE A 79 27.27 -12.45 22.39
CA PHE A 79 25.87 -12.84 22.46
C PHE A 79 25.10 -12.47 21.19
N MET A 80 25.36 -11.30 20.60
CA MET A 80 24.82 -10.97 19.28
C MET A 80 25.27 -11.97 18.22
N ASN A 81 26.55 -12.38 18.21
CA ASN A 81 27.03 -13.43 17.29
C ASN A 81 26.33 -14.78 17.54
N VAL A 82 25.99 -15.12 18.78
CA VAL A 82 25.22 -16.33 19.09
C VAL A 82 23.79 -16.20 18.55
N LEU A 83 23.13 -15.07 18.77
CA LEU A 83 21.78 -14.81 18.26
C LEU A 83 21.72 -14.83 16.73
N ASP A 84 22.72 -14.26 16.05
CA ASP A 84 22.83 -14.30 14.58
C ASP A 84 22.95 -15.73 14.03
N ASN A 85 23.52 -16.65 14.81
CA ASN A 85 23.63 -18.06 14.44
C ASN A 85 22.49 -18.93 14.98
N THR A 86 21.54 -18.34 15.71
CA THR A 86 20.42 -19.06 16.30
C THR A 86 19.31 -19.22 15.26
N SER A 87 18.84 -20.46 15.07
CA SER A 87 17.66 -20.74 14.26
C SER A 87 16.77 -21.78 14.94
N PHE A 88 15.46 -21.53 14.95
CA PHE A 88 14.48 -22.47 15.49
C PHE A 88 13.08 -22.17 14.95
N LEU A 89 12.15 -23.09 15.16
CA LEU A 89 10.72 -22.88 14.86
C LEU A 89 10.03 -22.31 16.11
N GLY A 90 9.70 -21.02 16.07
CA GLY A 90 8.92 -20.34 17.10
C GLY A 90 7.41 -20.47 16.87
N VAL A 91 6.62 -19.91 17.79
CA VAL A 91 5.15 -19.90 17.70
C VAL A 91 4.69 -19.02 16.54
N SER A 92 5.39 -17.92 16.26
CA SER A 92 5.16 -17.04 15.11
C SER A 92 5.81 -17.51 13.81
N GLY A 93 6.41 -18.71 13.79
CA GLY A 93 7.07 -19.29 12.62
C GLY A 93 8.59 -19.39 12.76
N PRO A 94 9.31 -19.63 11.65
CA PRO A 94 10.77 -19.74 11.66
C PRO A 94 11.41 -18.47 12.22
N ILE A 95 12.34 -18.62 13.15
CA ILE A 95 13.11 -17.53 13.75
C ILE A 95 14.56 -17.68 13.31
N GLN A 96 15.09 -16.66 12.65
CA GLN A 96 16.48 -16.59 12.25
C GLN A 96 16.87 -15.12 12.08
N PHE A 97 18.06 -14.73 12.53
CA PHE A 97 18.54 -13.36 12.46
C PHE A 97 19.83 -13.26 11.64
N SER A 98 20.11 -12.07 11.11
CA SER A 98 21.36 -11.74 10.42
C SER A 98 21.84 -10.39 10.91
N ASN A 99 23.15 -10.19 10.98
CA ASN A 99 23.74 -8.88 11.26
C ASN A 99 23.47 -7.83 10.17
N THR A 100 22.99 -8.24 8.99
CA THR A 100 22.67 -7.35 7.86
C THR A 100 21.24 -6.83 7.88
N SER A 101 20.38 -7.35 8.74
CA SER A 101 18.96 -7.01 8.80
C SER A 101 18.55 -6.72 10.24
N THR A 102 17.68 -5.72 10.42
CA THR A 102 17.04 -5.45 11.72
C THR A 102 15.82 -6.32 11.97
N ASP A 103 15.41 -7.11 10.98
CA ASP A 103 14.26 -8.03 11.04
C ASP A 103 14.71 -9.48 10.84
N ARG A 104 13.81 -10.43 11.13
CA ARG A 104 14.04 -11.85 10.90
C ARG A 104 14.35 -12.10 9.43
N ILE A 105 15.28 -13.03 9.16
CA ILE A 105 15.60 -13.45 7.77
C ILE A 105 14.42 -14.19 7.15
N ASN A 106 13.78 -15.03 7.96
CA ASN A 106 12.65 -15.84 7.57
C ASN A 106 11.46 -15.47 8.45
N GLY A 107 10.28 -15.34 7.85
CA GLY A 107 9.03 -15.31 8.61
C GLY A 107 8.34 -13.96 8.75
N THR A 108 8.53 -13.02 7.82
CA THR A 108 7.67 -11.83 7.74
C THR A 108 6.45 -12.17 6.89
N TYR A 109 5.34 -12.48 7.55
CA TYR A 109 4.07 -12.77 6.88
C TYR A 109 3.15 -11.57 6.94
N TYR A 110 3.00 -10.85 5.83
CA TYR A 110 1.91 -9.87 5.71
C TYR A 110 0.63 -10.60 5.32
N ILE A 111 -0.48 -10.26 5.98
CA ILE A 111 -1.79 -10.84 5.68
C ILE A 111 -2.68 -9.73 5.12
N ALA A 112 -3.08 -9.87 3.86
CA ALA A 112 -4.10 -9.00 3.29
C ALA A 112 -5.48 -9.54 3.68
N ARG A 113 -6.38 -8.66 4.13
CA ARG A 113 -7.73 -9.03 4.58
C ARG A 113 -8.79 -8.29 3.78
N ASN A 114 -9.81 -9.00 3.33
CA ASN A 114 -11.05 -8.38 2.88
C ASN A 114 -11.81 -7.85 4.09
N ILE A 115 -12.32 -6.63 3.96
CA ILE A 115 -13.29 -6.08 4.91
C ILE A 115 -14.67 -6.43 4.38
N GLN A 116 -15.43 -7.18 5.18
CA GLN A 116 -16.78 -7.61 4.83
C GLN A 116 -17.75 -7.10 5.88
N TYR A 117 -18.82 -6.45 5.44
CA TYR A 117 -19.88 -6.02 6.33
C TYR A 117 -20.86 -7.19 6.55
N SER A 118 -20.98 -7.64 7.79
CA SER A 118 -22.07 -8.49 8.25
C SER A 118 -23.15 -7.60 8.87
N SER A 119 -24.38 -8.13 9.01
CA SER A 119 -25.56 -7.40 9.49
C SER A 119 -25.38 -6.61 10.79
N SER A 120 -24.36 -6.93 11.58
CA SER A 120 -24.07 -6.28 12.86
C SER A 120 -22.58 -6.01 13.12
N SER A 121 -21.67 -6.36 12.21
CA SER A 121 -20.22 -6.25 12.47
C SER A 121 -19.38 -6.16 11.18
N LEU A 122 -18.19 -5.57 11.31
CA LEU A 122 -17.15 -5.69 10.29
C LEU A 122 -16.35 -6.98 10.54
N ASN A 123 -16.29 -7.82 9.52
CA ASN A 123 -15.49 -9.03 9.51
C ASN A 123 -14.24 -8.80 8.65
N TYR A 124 -13.10 -9.29 9.13
CA TYR A 124 -11.83 -9.19 8.43
C TYR A 124 -11.38 -10.59 8.01
N VAL A 125 -11.54 -10.91 6.74
CA VAL A 125 -11.27 -12.25 6.20
C VAL A 125 -9.91 -12.26 5.51
N PRO A 126 -8.91 -13.07 5.96
CA PRO A 126 -7.60 -13.13 5.32
C PRO A 126 -7.70 -13.76 3.93
N VAL A 127 -7.18 -13.08 2.91
CA VAL A 127 -7.25 -13.55 1.51
C VAL A 127 -5.89 -13.81 0.91
N LEU A 128 -4.87 -13.04 1.29
CA LEU A 128 -3.50 -13.24 0.82
C LEU A 128 -2.52 -13.29 2.00
N VAL A 129 -1.47 -14.06 1.81
CA VAL A 129 -0.29 -14.11 2.68
C VAL A 129 0.93 -13.81 1.83
N TRP A 130 1.72 -12.85 2.28
CA TRP A 130 3.02 -12.55 1.70
C TRP A 130 4.12 -13.32 2.42
N SER A 131 5.14 -13.72 1.69
CA SER A 131 6.41 -14.17 2.26
C SER A 131 7.54 -13.78 1.33
N ASP A 132 8.76 -13.60 1.85
CA ASP A 132 9.94 -13.23 1.04
C ASP A 132 10.18 -14.19 -0.13
N SER A 133 9.96 -15.49 0.11
CA SER A 133 10.21 -16.55 -0.89
C SER A 133 9.18 -16.62 -2.02
N ASN A 134 7.90 -16.35 -1.72
CA ASN A 134 6.80 -16.61 -2.66
C ASN A 134 6.01 -15.34 -3.07
N GLY A 135 6.32 -14.19 -2.49
CA GLY A 135 5.49 -12.99 -2.63
C GLY A 135 4.08 -13.21 -2.08
N TRP A 136 3.08 -12.55 -2.67
CA TRP A 136 1.67 -12.70 -2.30
C TRP A 136 1.08 -14.00 -2.85
N THR A 137 0.56 -14.82 -1.96
CA THR A 137 -0.10 -16.09 -2.26
C THR A 137 -1.46 -16.16 -1.58
N THR A 138 -2.39 -16.99 -2.07
CA THR A 138 -3.71 -17.16 -1.45
C THR A 138 -3.59 -17.78 -0.07
N ASN A 139 -4.23 -17.17 0.94
CA ASN A 139 -4.18 -17.66 2.33
C ASN A 139 -4.77 -19.07 2.47
N THR A 140 -5.92 -19.31 1.85
CA THR A 140 -6.53 -20.63 1.68
C THR A 140 -7.14 -20.73 0.28
N GLN A 141 -7.36 -21.94 -0.21
CA GLN A 141 -7.99 -22.17 -1.52
C GLN A 141 -9.44 -21.65 -1.59
N THR A 142 -10.10 -21.45 -0.44
CA THR A 142 -11.49 -20.99 -0.35
C THR A 142 -11.63 -19.48 -0.23
N ASN A 143 -10.56 -18.77 0.15
CA ASN A 143 -10.63 -17.34 0.40
C ASN A 143 -10.40 -16.57 -0.90
N VAL A 144 -11.46 -15.95 -1.41
CA VAL A 144 -11.44 -15.13 -2.62
C VAL A 144 -11.37 -13.64 -2.27
N ILE A 145 -10.65 -12.89 -3.10
CA ILE A 145 -10.64 -11.42 -3.01
C ILE A 145 -12.00 -10.92 -3.48
N ILE A 146 -12.65 -10.07 -2.68
CA ILE A 146 -13.94 -9.44 -2.99
C ILE A 146 -13.68 -7.95 -3.12
N TRP A 147 -13.90 -7.45 -4.33
CA TRP A 147 -13.72 -6.05 -4.67
C TRP A 147 -14.94 -5.22 -4.25
N PRO A 148 -14.78 -3.89 -4.11
CA PRO A 148 -15.89 -2.99 -3.83
C PRO A 148 -17.09 -3.25 -4.74
N GLY A 149 -18.31 -3.18 -4.17
CA GLY A 149 -19.54 -3.56 -4.87
C GLY A 149 -19.84 -5.06 -4.84
N ASN A 150 -19.17 -5.83 -3.98
CA ASN A 150 -19.35 -7.29 -3.85
C ASN A 150 -19.02 -8.05 -5.15
N SER A 151 -17.94 -7.65 -5.82
CA SER A 151 -17.52 -8.21 -7.11
C SER A 151 -16.34 -9.17 -6.95
N LEU A 152 -16.39 -10.31 -7.64
CA LEU A 152 -15.24 -11.22 -7.81
C LEU A 152 -14.39 -10.89 -9.04
N VAL A 153 -14.88 -9.99 -9.90
CA VAL A 153 -14.16 -9.53 -11.08
C VAL A 153 -13.11 -8.53 -10.63
N VAL A 154 -11.84 -8.83 -10.92
CA VAL A 154 -10.73 -7.90 -10.66
C VAL A 154 -11.00 -6.59 -11.40
N PRO A 155 -11.05 -5.44 -10.71
CA PRO A 155 -11.21 -4.17 -11.37
C PRO A 155 -9.99 -3.92 -12.25
N THR A 156 -10.25 -3.71 -13.54
CA THR A 156 -9.22 -3.44 -14.54
C THR A 156 -9.29 -1.99 -14.99
N GLY A 157 -8.13 -1.33 -15.10
CA GLY A 157 -8.00 -0.05 -15.80
C GLY A 157 -8.51 1.18 -15.03
N PHE A 158 -8.84 2.21 -15.80
CA PHE A 158 -9.40 3.49 -15.33
C PHE A 158 -10.94 3.43 -15.35
N ALA A 159 -11.59 4.28 -14.55
CA ALA A 159 -13.04 4.40 -14.56
C ALA A 159 -13.56 4.65 -15.99
N ALA A 160 -14.67 4.00 -16.35
CA ALA A 160 -15.34 4.26 -17.61
C ALA A 160 -15.81 5.72 -17.65
N LEU A 161 -15.60 6.39 -18.79
CA LEU A 161 -16.07 7.77 -19.00
C LEU A 161 -17.52 7.83 -19.49
N LEU A 162 -18.16 6.68 -19.70
CA LEU A 162 -19.55 6.58 -20.13
C LEU A 162 -20.48 7.28 -19.13
N ASP A 163 -21.34 8.16 -19.63
CA ASP A 163 -22.30 8.98 -18.87
C ASP A 163 -21.66 9.93 -17.83
N LEU A 164 -20.34 10.13 -17.88
CA LEU A 164 -19.65 11.08 -17.01
C LEU A 164 -19.66 12.48 -17.64
N THR A 165 -20.11 13.49 -16.90
CA THR A 165 -20.03 14.89 -17.36
C THR A 165 -18.62 15.44 -17.18
N LEU A 166 -17.98 15.83 -18.27
CA LEU A 166 -16.65 16.44 -18.24
C LEU A 166 -16.74 17.95 -18.47
N ARG A 167 -16.13 18.73 -17.59
CA ARG A 167 -15.98 20.19 -17.71
C ARG A 167 -14.80 20.48 -18.62
N ILE A 168 -15.09 20.97 -19.83
CA ILE A 168 -14.11 21.20 -20.88
C ILE A 168 -13.97 22.69 -21.13
N ALA A 169 -12.78 23.24 -20.94
CA ALA A 169 -12.47 24.59 -21.40
C ALA A 169 -12.07 24.56 -22.88
N VAL A 170 -12.54 25.53 -23.65
CA VAL A 170 -12.07 25.83 -25.01
C VAL A 170 -11.83 27.33 -25.14
N ILE A 171 -10.89 27.73 -25.99
CA ILE A 171 -10.55 29.15 -26.22
C ILE A 171 -10.83 29.53 -27.67
N ASP A 172 -11.32 30.75 -27.89
CA ASP A 172 -11.45 31.37 -29.22
C ASP A 172 -10.09 31.47 -29.89
N SER A 173 -9.90 30.66 -30.94
CA SER A 173 -8.67 30.62 -31.73
C SER A 173 -9.01 30.10 -33.11
N ALA A 174 -9.20 31.01 -34.06
CA ALA A 174 -9.47 30.63 -35.45
C ALA A 174 -8.23 29.96 -36.09
N PRO A 175 -8.37 28.84 -36.82
CA PRO A 175 -9.62 28.17 -37.21
C PRO A 175 -10.03 27.00 -36.29
N PHE A 176 -9.40 26.85 -35.13
CA PHE A 176 -9.60 25.73 -34.21
C PHE A 176 -10.94 25.80 -33.47
N THR A 177 -11.27 26.94 -32.89
CA THR A 177 -12.54 27.16 -32.18
C THR A 177 -13.02 28.57 -32.49
N MET A 178 -14.27 28.69 -32.96
CA MET A 178 -14.91 29.96 -33.28
C MET A 178 -16.38 29.90 -32.84
N MET A 179 -16.96 31.05 -32.56
CA MET A 179 -18.41 31.19 -32.38
C MET A 179 -19.03 31.69 -33.69
N SER A 180 -20.01 30.95 -34.20
CA SER A 180 -20.76 31.31 -35.41
C SER A 180 -22.23 31.49 -35.09
N GLU A 181 -22.84 32.49 -35.71
CA GLU A 181 -24.29 32.68 -35.69
C GLU A 181 -24.94 31.74 -36.71
N ILE A 182 -25.94 30.99 -36.26
CA ILE A 182 -26.76 30.11 -37.08
C ILE A 182 -28.20 30.57 -36.97
N GLN A 183 -28.77 30.91 -38.12
CA GLN A 183 -30.19 31.20 -38.24
C GLN A 183 -30.95 29.89 -38.49
N ASP A 184 -31.93 29.59 -37.63
CA ASP A 184 -32.82 28.45 -37.84
C ASP A 184 -33.86 28.73 -38.94
N GLY A 185 -34.57 27.69 -39.39
CA GLY A 185 -35.61 27.81 -40.41
C GLY A 185 -36.81 28.69 -40.02
N SER A 186 -36.92 29.06 -38.74
CA SER A 186 -37.91 29.98 -38.18
C SER A 186 -37.38 31.42 -38.05
N GLY A 187 -36.13 31.68 -38.45
CA GLY A 187 -35.51 33.00 -38.42
C GLY A 187 -34.82 33.36 -37.11
N ASN A 188 -34.81 32.49 -36.09
CA ASN A 188 -34.11 32.76 -34.84
C ASN A 188 -32.60 32.57 -35.02
N ILE A 189 -31.82 33.51 -34.50
CA ILE A 189 -30.36 33.44 -34.50
C ILE A 189 -29.91 32.80 -33.19
N SER A 190 -29.12 31.73 -33.31
CA SER A 190 -28.46 31.04 -32.20
C SER A 190 -26.96 31.05 -32.43
N THR A 191 -26.16 30.99 -31.38
CA THR A 191 -24.70 30.87 -31.49
C THR A 191 -24.28 29.41 -31.32
N LYS A 192 -23.37 28.96 -32.19
CA LYS A 192 -22.81 27.61 -32.16
C LYS A 192 -21.29 27.68 -32.25
N LEU A 193 -20.63 26.83 -31.47
CA LEU A 193 -19.20 26.58 -31.61
C LEU A 193 -18.93 25.83 -32.92
N THR A 194 -17.99 26.34 -33.70
CA THR A 194 -17.53 25.77 -34.97
C THR A 194 -16.00 25.71 -35.00
N GLY A 195 -15.45 24.84 -35.85
CA GLY A 195 -14.01 24.64 -35.99
C GLY A 195 -13.57 23.22 -35.64
N TYR A 196 -12.26 22.98 -35.75
CA TYR A 196 -11.67 21.65 -35.54
C TYR A 196 -11.89 21.10 -34.11
N ILE A 197 -11.81 21.96 -33.09
CA ILE A 197 -11.86 21.53 -31.67
C ILE A 197 -13.26 21.07 -31.26
N PRO A 198 -14.36 21.79 -31.57
CA PRO A 198 -15.72 21.28 -31.35
C PRO A 198 -15.98 19.93 -32.06
N ASP A 199 -15.51 19.75 -33.29
CA ASP A 199 -15.67 18.50 -34.03
C ASP A 199 -14.88 17.35 -33.38
N LEU A 200 -13.66 17.63 -32.89
CA LEU A 200 -12.87 16.68 -32.12
C LEU A 200 -13.57 16.27 -30.82
N ILE A 201 -14.19 17.22 -30.10
CA ILE A 201 -14.93 16.92 -28.88
C ILE A 201 -16.12 16.01 -29.17
N ASP A 202 -16.86 16.25 -30.26
CA ASP A 202 -18.00 15.41 -30.64
C ASP A 202 -17.53 13.98 -31.01
N GLU A 203 -16.42 13.84 -31.74
CA GLU A 203 -15.82 12.55 -32.05
C GLU A 203 -15.35 11.80 -30.79
N LEU A 204 -14.70 12.51 -29.85
CA LEU A 204 -14.27 11.93 -28.57
C LEU A 204 -15.48 11.49 -27.74
N LYS A 205 -16.53 12.30 -27.68
CA LYS A 205 -17.81 11.95 -27.05
C LYS A 205 -18.39 10.68 -27.66
N ASN A 206 -18.45 10.58 -28.99
CA ASN A 206 -19.03 9.42 -29.67
C ASN A 206 -18.23 8.14 -29.42
N ARG A 207 -16.91 8.23 -29.25
CA ARG A 207 -16.04 7.07 -28.95
C ARG A 207 -16.02 6.66 -27.49
N MET A 208 -16.08 7.64 -26.56
CA MET A 208 -15.84 7.40 -25.14
C MET A 208 -17.11 7.47 -24.28
N GLY A 209 -18.18 8.08 -24.78
CA GLY A 209 -19.50 8.13 -24.14
C GLY A 209 -19.66 9.16 -23.02
N PHE A 210 -18.72 10.11 -22.86
CA PHE A 210 -18.85 11.17 -21.86
C PHE A 210 -19.83 12.27 -22.31
N ILE A 211 -20.31 13.06 -21.35
CA ILE A 211 -21.19 14.22 -21.61
C ILE A 211 -20.35 15.50 -21.57
N PRO A 212 -20.12 16.20 -22.69
CA PRO A 212 -19.33 17.42 -22.69
C PRO A 212 -20.09 18.59 -22.06
N ASN A 213 -19.50 19.22 -21.05
CA ASN A 213 -19.92 20.51 -20.52
C ASN A 213 -18.86 21.56 -20.90
N ILE A 214 -19.08 22.22 -22.03
CA ILE A 214 -18.08 23.10 -22.67
C ILE A 214 -18.23 24.54 -22.14
N THR A 215 -17.13 25.10 -21.65
CA THR A 215 -17.00 26.53 -21.34
C THR A 215 -16.10 27.20 -22.37
N TYR A 216 -16.64 28.19 -23.06
CA TYR A 216 -15.93 29.00 -24.05
C TYR A 216 -15.24 30.20 -23.42
N PHE A 217 -13.97 30.40 -23.74
CA PHE A 217 -13.16 31.55 -23.33
C PHE A 217 -12.81 32.44 -24.53
N PRO A 218 -12.79 33.77 -24.36
CA PRO A 218 -12.41 34.71 -25.42
C PRO A 218 -10.92 34.63 -25.76
N SER A 219 -10.54 35.19 -26.91
CA SER A 219 -9.17 35.08 -27.47
C SER A 219 -8.10 35.80 -26.65
N ASP A 220 -8.49 36.73 -25.77
CA ASP A 220 -7.60 37.45 -24.86
C ASP A 220 -7.36 36.70 -23.54
N ALA A 221 -8.00 35.54 -23.33
CA ALA A 221 -7.74 34.69 -22.19
C ALA A 221 -6.32 34.10 -22.24
N SER A 222 -5.67 34.06 -21.07
CA SER A 222 -4.33 33.48 -20.94
C SER A 222 -4.39 31.96 -20.99
N TYR A 223 -3.68 31.36 -21.96
CA TYR A 223 -3.45 29.90 -21.99
C TYR A 223 -2.84 29.38 -20.69
N GLY A 224 -1.97 30.15 -20.05
CA GLY A 224 -1.38 29.78 -18.76
C GLY A 224 -2.43 29.66 -17.66
N ASP A 225 -3.37 30.60 -17.62
CA ASP A 225 -4.44 30.61 -16.63
C ASP A 225 -5.42 29.46 -16.88
N LEU A 226 -5.78 29.18 -18.14
CA LEU A 226 -6.61 28.03 -18.49
C LEU A 226 -5.96 26.70 -18.08
N ILE A 227 -4.64 26.57 -18.27
CA ILE A 227 -3.88 25.41 -17.80
C ILE A 227 -3.90 25.31 -16.27
N ASN A 228 -3.74 26.43 -15.57
CA ASN A 228 -3.83 26.45 -14.11
C ASN A 228 -5.22 26.07 -13.61
N LEU A 229 -6.29 26.43 -14.33
CA LEU A 229 -7.65 26.00 -13.98
C LEU A 229 -7.83 24.49 -14.13
N VAL A 230 -7.14 23.84 -15.07
CA VAL A 230 -7.07 22.37 -15.15
C VAL A 230 -6.25 21.79 -14.00
N ALA A 231 -5.06 22.34 -13.73
CA ALA A 231 -4.20 21.88 -12.63
C ALA A 231 -4.90 21.97 -11.26
N ASN A 232 -5.75 22.98 -11.07
CA ASN A 232 -6.53 23.19 -9.85
C ASN A 232 -7.86 22.39 -9.82
N GLY A 233 -8.16 21.57 -10.83
CA GLY A 233 -9.38 20.77 -10.91
C GLY A 233 -10.67 21.56 -11.15
N THR A 234 -10.57 22.81 -11.63
CA THR A 234 -11.73 23.62 -12.03
C THR A 234 -12.32 23.12 -13.35
N PHE A 235 -11.46 22.72 -14.28
CA PHE A 235 -11.82 21.99 -15.50
C PHE A 235 -11.17 20.62 -15.49
N ASP A 236 -11.84 19.64 -16.08
CA ASP A 236 -11.32 18.28 -16.23
C ASP A 236 -10.38 18.21 -17.45
N MET A 237 -10.58 19.09 -18.44
CA MET A 237 -9.75 19.19 -19.63
C MET A 237 -9.77 20.60 -20.22
N PHE A 238 -8.67 21.02 -20.83
CA PHE A 238 -8.59 22.18 -21.73
C PHE A 238 -8.19 21.69 -23.12
N ILE A 239 -9.00 22.00 -24.13
CA ILE A 239 -8.77 21.59 -25.52
C ILE A 239 -8.67 22.84 -26.39
N GLY A 240 -7.53 22.99 -27.07
CA GLY A 240 -7.22 24.11 -27.94
C GLY A 240 -5.86 23.91 -28.61
N ASP A 241 -5.38 24.93 -29.31
CA ASP A 241 -4.05 25.02 -29.92
C ASP A 241 -2.96 25.30 -28.88
N VAL A 242 -2.88 24.43 -27.87
CA VAL A 242 -1.98 24.60 -26.73
C VAL A 242 -0.57 24.13 -27.07
N THR A 243 0.38 25.06 -27.15
CA THR A 243 1.81 24.71 -27.26
C THR A 243 2.29 23.96 -26.02
N ILE A 244 2.91 22.80 -26.24
CA ILE A 244 3.47 22.01 -25.15
C ILE A 244 4.86 22.51 -24.79
N THR A 245 5.04 22.98 -23.56
CA THR A 245 6.32 23.46 -23.03
C THR A 245 6.72 22.67 -21.78
N ALA A 246 7.99 22.73 -21.40
CA ALA A 246 8.48 22.08 -20.18
C ALA A 246 7.75 22.59 -18.93
N ALA A 247 7.60 23.91 -18.79
CA ALA A 247 6.91 24.53 -17.66
C ALA A 247 5.43 24.11 -17.55
N ARG A 248 4.73 23.92 -18.68
CA ARG A 248 3.33 23.46 -18.68
C ARG A 248 3.22 21.98 -18.33
N ARG A 249 4.15 21.13 -18.80
CA ARG A 249 4.19 19.70 -18.48
C ARG A 249 4.45 19.40 -17.01
N GLU A 250 5.03 20.36 -16.27
CA GLU A 250 5.27 20.20 -14.83
C GLU A 250 3.95 20.20 -14.03
N ILE A 251 2.90 20.86 -14.53
CA ILE A 251 1.65 21.08 -13.80
C ILE A 251 0.44 20.34 -14.39
N VAL A 252 0.49 19.93 -15.66
CA VAL A 252 -0.58 19.15 -16.32
C VAL A 252 -0.05 18.07 -17.26
N GLY A 253 -0.83 17.01 -17.44
CA GLY A 253 -0.60 16.00 -18.48
C GLY A 253 -1.09 16.47 -19.86
N PHE A 254 -0.37 16.09 -20.91
CA PHE A 254 -0.75 16.37 -22.31
C PHE A 254 -1.06 15.08 -23.06
N SER A 255 -2.01 15.14 -23.98
CA SER A 255 -2.23 14.09 -24.98
C SER A 255 -1.07 14.04 -25.99
N SER A 256 -1.12 13.08 -26.91
CA SER A 256 -0.37 13.17 -28.16
C SER A 256 -0.73 14.45 -28.91
N THR A 257 0.23 15.00 -29.66
CA THR A 257 0.00 16.20 -30.46
C THR A 257 -1.05 15.93 -31.55
N ILE A 258 -2.03 16.82 -31.64
CA ILE A 258 -3.07 16.77 -32.68
C ILE A 258 -2.60 17.42 -33.98
N TYR A 259 -1.61 18.31 -33.90
CA TYR A 259 -1.07 19.04 -35.02
C TYR A 259 0.34 19.52 -34.72
N ASP A 260 1.25 19.38 -35.68
CA ASP A 260 2.63 19.88 -35.57
C ASP A 260 2.74 21.23 -36.29
N ASN A 261 3.12 22.26 -35.55
CA ASN A 261 3.21 23.63 -36.03
C ASN A 261 4.60 24.21 -35.84
N SER A 262 5.09 24.91 -36.86
CA SER A 262 6.30 25.73 -36.80
C SER A 262 5.95 27.21 -36.84
N LEU A 263 6.78 28.03 -36.19
CA LEU A 263 6.65 29.48 -36.27
C LEU A 263 6.98 29.94 -37.70
N ARG A 264 6.12 30.80 -38.25
CA ARG A 264 6.38 31.51 -39.50
C ARG A 264 6.20 33.00 -39.27
N VAL A 265 6.98 33.80 -39.97
CA VAL A 265 6.76 35.26 -40.05
C VAL A 265 5.74 35.48 -41.17
N VAL A 266 4.66 36.21 -40.86
CA VAL A 266 3.60 36.58 -41.81
C VAL A 266 3.66 38.07 -42.06
#